data_AF-A0A2I0HT18-F1
#
_entry.id   AF-A0A2I0HT18-F1
#
_cell.length_a   1.000
_cell.length_b   1.000
_cell.length_c   1.000
_cell.angle_alpha   90.00
_cell.angle_beta   90.00
_cell.angle_gamma   90.00
#
_symmetry.space_group_name_H-M   'P 1'
#
loop_
_entity.id
_entity.type
_entity.pdbx_description
1 polymer ?
#
loop_
_entity_poly.entity_id
_entity_poly.type
_entity_poly.pdbx_seq_one_letter_code
_entity_poly.pdbx_strand_id
1 'polypeptide(L)'
;MSGDTKFSVLVSLFNWMQKSKSSAVKRSKFRKFLDTFCKPCDYFSAIRIILPSLDRERGTYGLKESVLATCLVDALGMSRDSEDAVRLFNWRRGGPKTGANAGNFAMVATEVLQRRQGTASGGLTINELNDLLDRLASAENR
;
A
#
# COMPACT_ATOMS: atom_id res chain seq x y z
N MET A 1 -2.57 -19.63 -17.60
CA MET A 1 -1.78 -18.44 -17.24
C MET A 1 -2.76 -17.36 -16.81
N SER A 2 -3.02 -17.25 -15.50
CA SER A 2 -3.87 -16.22 -14.88
C SER A 2 -2.93 -15.36 -14.02
N GLY A 3 -3.07 -14.03 -14.06
CA GLY A 3 -2.37 -13.16 -13.10
C GLY A 3 -1.42 -12.06 -13.59
N ASP A 4 -1.39 -11.69 -14.87
CA ASP A 4 -0.36 -10.74 -15.36
C ASP A 4 -0.59 -9.25 -15.00
N THR A 5 -1.74 -8.91 -14.41
CA THR A 5 -2.05 -7.50 -14.12
C THR A 5 -1.08 -6.94 -13.08
N LYS A 6 -0.26 -5.99 -13.52
CA LYS A 6 0.69 -5.27 -12.66
C LYS A 6 -0.03 -4.52 -11.55
N PHE A 7 0.46 -4.61 -10.32
CA PHE A 7 -0.08 -3.91 -9.17
C PHE A 7 -0.07 -2.38 -9.36
N SER A 8 0.87 -1.85 -10.14
CA SER A 8 0.92 -0.43 -10.51
C SER A 8 -0.34 0.06 -11.24
N VAL A 9 -1.06 -0.82 -11.95
CA VAL A 9 -2.36 -0.50 -12.57
C VAL A 9 -3.41 -0.24 -11.50
N LEU A 10 -3.45 -1.06 -10.46
CA LEU A 10 -4.37 -0.90 -9.33
C LEU A 10 -4.02 0.35 -8.51
N VAL A 11 -2.73 0.61 -8.26
CA VAL A 11 -2.27 1.86 -7.62
C VAL A 11 -2.69 3.09 -8.43
N SER A 12 -2.60 3.03 -9.75
CA SER A 12 -3.05 4.11 -10.64
C SER A 12 -4.55 4.36 -10.51
N LEU A 13 -5.36 3.31 -10.38
CA LEU A 13 -6.79 3.43 -10.09
C LEU A 13 -7.02 4.15 -8.76
N PHE A 14 -6.36 3.75 -7.67
CA PHE A 14 -6.50 4.40 -6.35
C PHE A 14 -6.12 5.87 -6.38
N ASN A 15 -4.97 6.20 -6.96
CA ASN A 15 -4.51 7.59 -7.11
C ASN A 15 -5.52 8.45 -7.89
N TRP A 16 -6.13 7.88 -8.92
CA TRP A 16 -7.14 8.58 -9.69
C TRP A 16 -8.44 8.77 -8.90
N MET A 17 -8.91 7.72 -8.23
CA MET A 17 -10.13 7.77 -7.41
C MET A 17 -9.99 8.73 -6.22
N GLN A 18 -8.79 8.84 -5.63
CA GLN A 18 -8.51 9.77 -4.54
C GLN A 18 -8.68 11.23 -4.98
N LYS A 19 -8.26 11.55 -6.22
CA LYS A 19 -8.37 12.90 -6.80
C LYS A 19 -9.79 13.24 -7.28
N SER A 20 -10.62 12.24 -7.56
CA SER A 20 -11.98 12.43 -8.04
C SER A 20 -12.95 12.80 -6.91
N LYS A 21 -13.75 13.86 -7.11
CA LYS A 21 -14.79 14.28 -6.15
C LYS A 21 -16.13 13.57 -6.35
N SER A 22 -16.44 13.13 -7.57
CA SER A 22 -17.76 12.56 -7.91
C SER A 22 -17.79 11.04 -7.79
N SER A 23 -18.80 10.51 -7.10
CA SER A 23 -19.01 9.07 -6.93
C SER A 23 -19.32 8.37 -8.27
N ALA A 24 -20.04 9.02 -9.18
CA ALA A 24 -20.34 8.49 -10.51
C ALA A 24 -19.07 8.24 -11.32
N VAL A 25 -18.13 9.19 -11.23
CA VAL A 25 -16.85 9.11 -11.93
C VAL A 25 -15.97 8.02 -11.32
N LYS A 26 -15.94 7.88 -9.98
CA LYS A 26 -15.24 6.77 -9.30
C LYS A 26 -15.79 5.40 -9.76
N ARG A 27 -17.12 5.24 -9.81
CA ARG A 27 -17.77 4.01 -10.29
C ARG A 27 -17.42 3.70 -11.74
N SER A 28 -17.44 4.70 -12.62
CA SER A 28 -17.07 4.52 -14.03
C SER A 28 -15.62 4.03 -14.19
N LYS A 29 -14.67 4.61 -13.44
CA LYS A 29 -13.26 4.18 -13.50
C LYS A 29 -13.04 2.80 -12.92
N PHE A 30 -13.70 2.49 -11.80
CA PHE A 30 -13.66 1.15 -11.22
C PHE A 30 -14.22 0.09 -12.18
N ARG A 31 -15.36 0.38 -12.81
CA ARG A 31 -15.94 -0.49 -13.85
C ARG A 31 -14.95 -0.72 -14.99
N LYS A 32 -14.36 0.35 -15.52
CA LYS A 32 -13.34 0.25 -16.58
C LYS A 32 -12.14 -0.60 -16.15
N PHE A 33 -11.69 -0.48 -14.89
CA PHE A 33 -10.60 -1.30 -14.37
C PHE A 33 -10.96 -2.79 -14.38
N LEU A 34 -12.14 -3.15 -13.87
CA LEU A 34 -12.61 -4.53 -13.89
C LEU A 34 -12.69 -5.08 -15.31
N ASP A 35 -13.37 -4.37 -16.21
CA ASP A 35 -13.63 -4.83 -17.57
C ASP A 35 -12.34 -4.95 -18.40
N THR A 36 -11.30 -4.15 -18.09
CA THR A 36 -10.05 -4.12 -18.87
C THR A 36 -8.97 -5.04 -18.30
N PHE A 37 -8.87 -5.14 -16.97
CA PHE A 37 -7.69 -5.73 -16.30
C PHE A 37 -8.01 -6.93 -15.42
N CYS A 38 -9.28 -7.26 -15.18
CA CYS A 38 -9.66 -8.40 -14.37
C CYS A 38 -10.50 -9.37 -15.20
N LYS A 39 -10.02 -10.60 -15.40
CA LYS A 39 -10.86 -11.68 -15.91
C LYS A 39 -11.76 -12.20 -14.79
N PRO A 40 -12.86 -12.94 -15.09
CA PRO A 40 -13.71 -13.51 -14.06
C PRO A 40 -12.97 -14.32 -12.98
N CYS A 41 -11.91 -15.03 -13.35
CA CYS A 41 -11.06 -15.77 -12.41
C CYS A 41 -10.15 -14.89 -11.54
N ASP A 42 -9.88 -13.65 -11.95
CA ASP A 42 -8.97 -12.72 -11.28
C ASP A 42 -9.72 -11.71 -10.37
N TYR A 43 -11.06 -11.69 -10.42
CA TYR A 43 -11.85 -10.73 -9.65
C TYR A 43 -11.58 -10.83 -8.16
N PHE A 44 -11.51 -12.03 -7.60
CA PHE A 44 -11.25 -12.18 -6.17
C PHE A 44 -9.89 -11.60 -5.78
N SER A 45 -8.84 -11.92 -6.54
CA SER A 45 -7.46 -11.42 -6.33
C SER A 45 -7.37 -9.88 -6.33
N ALA A 46 -8.11 -9.21 -7.21
CA ALA A 46 -8.14 -7.74 -7.25
C ALA A 46 -9.05 -7.14 -6.16
N ILE A 47 -10.26 -7.68 -5.98
CA ILE A 47 -11.27 -7.14 -5.06
C ILE A 47 -10.82 -7.22 -3.61
N ARG A 48 -10.12 -8.30 -3.20
CA ARG A 48 -9.63 -8.42 -1.82
C ARG A 48 -8.64 -7.32 -1.42
N ILE A 49 -7.89 -6.76 -2.37
CA ILE A 49 -7.00 -5.61 -2.12
C ILE A 49 -7.80 -4.30 -2.07
N ILE A 50 -8.86 -4.17 -2.88
CA ILE A 50 -9.71 -2.97 -2.93
C ILE A 50 -10.60 -2.87 -1.70
N LEU A 51 -11.11 -3.99 -1.21
CA LEU A 51 -12.02 -4.09 -0.07
C LEU A 51 -11.40 -5.00 1.01
N PRO A 52 -10.26 -4.61 1.61
CA PRO A 52 -9.51 -5.46 2.52
C PRO A 52 -10.29 -5.83 3.78
N SER A 53 -11.24 -5.00 4.23
CA SER A 53 -12.09 -5.30 5.38
C SER A 53 -13.10 -6.43 5.14
N LEU A 54 -13.31 -6.83 3.88
CA LEU A 54 -14.18 -7.95 3.50
C LEU A 54 -13.40 -9.23 3.21
N ASP A 55 -12.07 -9.19 3.26
CA ASP A 55 -11.24 -10.38 3.12
C ASP A 55 -11.36 -11.23 4.40
N ARG A 56 -11.94 -12.43 4.25
CA ARG A 56 -12.13 -13.38 5.34
C ARG A 56 -11.14 -14.54 5.29
N GLU A 57 -10.37 -14.67 4.21
CA GLU A 57 -9.39 -15.74 4.04
C GLU A 57 -8.07 -15.38 4.72
N ARG A 58 -7.70 -14.09 4.72
CA ARG A 58 -6.54 -13.61 5.46
C ARG A 58 -6.90 -13.27 6.90
N GLY A 59 -6.14 -13.83 7.82
CA GLY A 59 -6.12 -13.38 9.22
C GLY A 59 -5.50 -11.99 9.37
N THR A 60 -5.34 -11.56 10.62
CA THR A 60 -4.58 -10.33 10.93
C THR A 60 -3.12 -10.49 10.54
N TYR A 61 -2.51 -9.45 9.96
CA TYR A 61 -1.06 -9.42 9.73
C TYR A 61 -0.25 -9.22 11.02
N GLY A 62 -0.89 -8.85 12.13
CA GLY A 62 -0.19 -8.55 13.39
C GLY A 62 0.72 -7.32 13.34
N LEU A 63 0.68 -6.53 12.25
CA LEU A 63 1.56 -5.39 12.05
C LEU A 63 0.92 -4.08 12.55
N LYS A 64 1.68 -3.38 13.40
CA LYS A 64 1.41 -1.99 13.79
C LYS A 64 2.38 -1.05 13.09
N GLU A 65 2.06 0.23 13.05
CA GLU A 65 2.85 1.26 12.40
C GLU A 65 4.30 1.33 12.93
N SER A 66 4.53 1.02 14.20
CA SER A 66 5.88 0.95 14.79
C SER A 66 6.75 -0.16 14.19
N VAL A 67 6.15 -1.33 13.93
CA VAL A 67 6.85 -2.45 13.28
C VAL A 67 7.11 -2.12 11.82
N LEU A 68 6.11 -1.57 11.12
CA LEU A 68 6.27 -1.11 9.74
C LEU A 68 7.37 -0.04 9.61
N ALA A 69 7.47 0.90 10.54
CA ALA A 69 8.54 1.89 10.58
C ALA A 69 9.92 1.23 10.70
N THR A 70 10.04 0.23 11.57
CA THR A 70 11.28 -0.55 11.77
C THR A 70 11.65 -1.27 10.47
N CYS A 71 10.69 -1.99 9.87
CA CYS A 71 10.91 -2.68 8.59
C CYS A 71 11.38 -1.72 7.48
N LEU A 72 10.80 -0.52 7.37
CA LEU A 72 11.21 0.46 6.38
C LEU A 72 12.62 1.01 6.64
N VAL A 73 12.96 1.28 7.90
CA VAL A 73 14.31 1.73 8.31
C VAL A 73 15.36 0.68 7.96
N ASP A 74 15.10 -0.57 8.32
CA ASP A 74 16.04 -1.67 8.10
C ASP A 74 16.17 -1.99 6.61
N ALA A 75 15.06 -2.06 5.87
CA ALA A 75 15.07 -2.36 4.43
C ALA A 75 15.77 -1.28 3.57
N LEU A 76 15.76 -0.02 4.02
CA LEU A 76 16.41 1.10 3.34
C LEU A 76 17.82 1.40 3.89
N GLY A 77 18.32 0.62 4.84
CA GLY A 77 19.63 0.83 5.47
C GLY A 77 19.76 2.20 6.14
N MET A 78 18.67 2.74 6.70
CA MET A 78 18.67 4.06 7.33
C MET A 78 19.30 4.00 8.72
N SER A 79 20.11 4.99 9.06
CA SER A 79 20.43 5.24 10.47
C SER A 79 19.15 5.58 11.24
N ARG A 80 18.98 5.00 12.42
CA ARG A 80 17.82 5.27 13.29
C ARG A 80 17.74 6.73 13.73
N ASP A 81 18.86 7.44 13.72
CA ASP A 81 18.96 8.86 14.07
C ASP A 81 18.76 9.79 12.87
N SER A 82 18.62 9.24 11.66
CA SER A 82 18.32 10.05 10.48
C SER A 82 16.97 10.74 10.60
N GLU A 83 16.84 11.94 10.01
CA GLU A 83 15.58 12.71 10.02
C GLU A 83 14.38 11.88 9.55
N ASP A 84 14.60 11.02 8.54
CA ASP A 84 13.56 10.16 7.98
C ASP A 84 13.15 9.03 8.90
N ALA A 85 14.11 8.37 9.56
CA ALA A 85 13.82 7.32 10.53
C ALA A 85 13.08 7.92 11.74
N VAL A 86 13.58 9.04 12.29
CA VAL A 86 12.92 9.77 13.37
C VAL A 86 11.50 10.17 12.97
N ARG A 87 11.29 10.59 11.71
CA ARG A 87 9.98 10.96 11.18
C ARG A 87 9.03 9.76 11.07
N LEU A 88 9.51 8.59 10.64
CA LEU A 88 8.72 7.35 10.59
C LEU A 88 8.29 6.90 11.98
N PHE A 89 9.21 6.89 12.96
CA PHE A 89 8.87 6.49 14.32
C PHE A 89 7.95 7.50 15.02
N ASN A 90 8.10 8.78 14.72
CA ASN A 90 7.29 9.87 15.29
C ASN A 90 6.21 10.37 14.33
N TRP A 91 5.62 9.50 13.50
CA TRP A 91 4.66 9.87 12.46
C TRP A 91 3.43 10.65 12.99
N ARG A 92 3.06 10.46 14.26
CA ARG A 92 1.96 11.17 14.95
C ARG A 92 2.35 12.57 15.44
N ARG A 93 3.63 12.85 15.67
CA ARG A 93 4.04 14.16 16.20
C ARG A 93 3.73 15.24 15.16
N GLY A 94 2.98 16.25 15.58
CA GLY A 94 2.73 17.49 14.86
C GLY A 94 3.62 18.63 15.38
N GLY A 95 3.75 19.71 14.61
CA GLY A 95 4.54 20.89 14.94
C GLY A 95 4.96 21.70 13.71
N PRO A 96 5.63 22.85 13.90
CA PRO A 96 6.03 23.75 12.80
C PRO A 96 6.94 23.09 11.75
N LYS A 97 7.70 22.07 12.16
CA LYS A 97 8.61 21.30 11.30
C LYS A 97 8.01 19.99 10.78
N THR A 98 6.79 19.64 11.16
CA THR A 98 6.16 18.39 10.72
C THR A 98 5.34 18.67 9.46
N GLY A 99 5.61 17.91 8.39
CA GLY A 99 4.85 18.04 7.14
C GLY A 99 3.34 17.82 7.32
N ALA A 100 2.56 18.22 6.31
CA ALA A 100 1.09 18.20 6.32
C ALA A 100 0.46 16.82 6.59
N ASN A 101 1.26 15.75 6.55
CA ASN A 101 0.84 14.36 6.70
C ASN A 101 0.99 13.80 8.13
N ALA A 102 1.30 14.62 9.13
CA ALA A 102 1.33 14.19 10.53
C ALA A 102 0.01 13.51 10.96
N GLY A 103 0.12 12.37 11.65
CA GLY A 103 -1.05 11.56 12.02
C GLY A 103 -1.57 10.62 10.92
N ASN A 104 -0.88 10.53 9.77
CA ASN A 104 -1.15 9.52 8.74
C ASN A 104 0.13 8.79 8.36
N PHE A 105 0.36 7.61 8.98
CA PHE A 105 1.59 6.84 8.77
C PHE A 105 1.86 6.51 7.30
N ALA A 106 0.83 6.11 6.54
CA ALA A 106 1.00 5.74 5.13
C ALA A 106 1.49 6.92 4.27
N MET A 107 0.97 8.12 4.52
CA MET A 107 1.41 9.32 3.82
C MET A 107 2.83 9.73 4.24
N VAL A 108 3.15 9.66 5.54
CA VAL A 108 4.52 9.93 6.04
C VAL A 108 5.54 8.94 5.44
N ALA A 109 5.19 7.65 5.39
CA ALA A 109 6.04 6.63 4.77
C ALA A 109 6.23 6.91 3.27
N THR A 110 5.18 7.35 2.57
CA THR A 110 5.26 7.73 1.16
C THR A 110 6.24 8.89 0.94
N GLU A 111 6.21 9.93 1.77
CA GLU A 111 7.15 11.07 1.69
C GLU A 111 8.61 10.63 1.88
N VAL A 112 8.86 9.72 2.83
CA VAL A 112 10.19 9.18 3.09
C VAL A 112 10.67 8.31 1.92
N LEU A 113 9.82 7.41 1.43
CA LEU A 113 10.13 6.53 0.31
C LEU A 113 10.43 7.30 -0.98
N GLN A 114 9.62 8.33 -1.29
CA GLN A 114 9.82 9.16 -2.47
C GLN A 114 11.18 9.88 -2.47
N ARG A 115 11.64 10.36 -1.31
CA ARG A 115 12.95 11.02 -1.20
C ARG A 115 14.14 10.07 -1.38
N ARG A 116 13.97 8.78 -1.08
CA ARG A 116 15.08 7.80 -1.05
C ARG A 116 15.14 6.86 -2.23
N GLN A 117 14.01 6.48 -2.81
CA GLN A 117 13.91 5.46 -3.86
C GLN A 117 13.17 5.97 -5.10
N GLY A 118 12.59 7.18 -5.05
CA GLY A 118 11.79 7.72 -6.15
C GLY A 118 10.46 6.98 -6.32
N THR A 119 9.92 6.97 -7.54
CA THR A 119 8.59 6.43 -7.88
C THR A 119 8.64 5.17 -8.74
N ALA A 120 9.80 4.52 -8.85
CA ALA A 120 9.95 3.33 -9.66
C ALA A 120 9.10 2.16 -9.11
N SER A 121 8.29 1.55 -9.98
CA SER A 121 7.52 0.37 -9.61
C SER A 121 8.41 -0.87 -9.67
N GLY A 122 8.40 -1.68 -8.61
CA GLY A 122 9.10 -2.97 -8.56
C GLY A 122 8.53 -4.05 -9.48
N GLY A 123 7.54 -3.73 -10.34
CA GLY A 123 7.04 -4.65 -11.36
C GLY A 123 6.15 -5.80 -10.86
N LEU A 124 5.80 -5.81 -9.58
CA LEU A 124 4.91 -6.81 -8.98
C LEU A 124 3.55 -6.86 -9.68
N THR A 125 3.03 -8.06 -9.84
CA THR A 125 1.64 -8.35 -10.21
C THR A 125 0.74 -8.35 -8.98
N ILE A 126 -0.57 -8.29 -9.21
CA ILE A 126 -1.56 -8.43 -8.14
C ILE A 126 -1.44 -9.79 -7.45
N ASN A 127 -1.17 -10.87 -8.20
CA ASN A 127 -1.05 -12.21 -7.62
C ASN A 127 0.23 -12.34 -6.79
N GLU A 128 1.38 -11.88 -7.27
CA GLU A 128 2.61 -11.89 -6.47
C GLU A 128 2.48 -11.08 -5.17
N LEU A 129 1.77 -9.94 -5.21
CA LEU A 129 1.47 -9.18 -4.00
C LEU A 129 0.57 -9.98 -3.05
N ASN A 130 -0.47 -10.64 -3.58
CA ASN A 130 -1.34 -11.48 -2.78
C ASN A 130 -0.56 -12.62 -2.12
N ASP A 131 0.31 -13.31 -2.86
CA ASP A 131 1.16 -14.38 -2.30
C ASP A 131 2.06 -13.88 -1.17
N LEU A 132 2.63 -12.68 -1.30
CA LEU A 132 3.42 -12.06 -0.25
C LEU A 132 2.57 -11.71 0.99
N LEU A 133 1.34 -11.23 0.80
CA LEU A 133 0.41 -10.95 1.89
C LEU A 133 -0.08 -12.24 2.57
N ASP A 134 -0.29 -13.32 1.81
CA ASP A 134 -0.66 -14.63 2.34
C ASP A 134 0.48 -15.23 3.17
N ARG A 135 1.73 -15.11 2.70
CA ARG A 135 2.93 -15.45 3.48
C ARG A 135 3.05 -14.62 4.75
N LEU A 136 2.72 -13.33 4.69
CA LEU A 136 2.76 -12.45 5.86
C LEU A 136 1.67 -12.81 6.89
N ALA A 137 0.46 -13.16 6.44
CA ALA A 137 -0.65 -13.56 7.31
C ALA A 137 -0.44 -14.96 7.93
N SER A 138 0.26 -15.85 7.22
CA SER A 138 0.60 -17.20 7.71
C SER A 138 1.91 -17.26 8.49
N ALA A 139 2.76 -16.25 8.40
CA ALA A 139 3.95 -16.15 9.23
C ALA A 139 3.53 -16.02 10.70
N GLU A 140 3.85 -17.04 11.50
CA GLU A 140 3.67 -17.00 12.94
C GLU A 140 4.57 -15.91 13.54
N ASN A 141 4.05 -14.68 13.64
CA ASN A 141 4.60 -13.68 14.55
C ASN A 141 4.02 -13.94 15.94
N ARG A 142 4.54 -14.98 16.63
CA ARG A 142 4.47 -15.09 18.10
C ARG A 142 5.64 -14.33 18.72
#